data_AF-A0A1M5BG22-F1
#
_entry.id   AF-A0A1M5BG22-F1
#
_cell.length_a   1.000
_cell.length_b   1.000
_cell.length_c   1.000
_cell.angle_alpha   90.00
_cell.angle_beta   90.00
_cell.angle_gamma   90.00
#
_symmetry.space_group_name_H-M   'P 1'
#
loop_
_entity.id
_entity.type
_entity.pdbx_description
1 polymer ?
#
loop_
_entity_poly.entity_id
_entity_poly.type
_entity_poly.pdbx_seq_one_letter_code
_entity_poly.pdbx_strand_id
1 'polypeptide(L)'
;MSNNKISKGLVNELSKLIEQGKKEVAVQVNSTMTMVFWQVGKRINQEILENERAEYGGNIVPTVSSQLVKHYGRSFGTKNLHRMMQFAEIYPDIQIVVSLTRQLSWTHFVALLPLKSDEERQFYSKKIAEEKWSTRQTRKQIERKAFERKEIANSPLPATEAEQNV
;
A
#
# COMPACT_ATOMS: atom_id res chain seq x y z
N MET A 1 -26.21 -8.92 43.06
CA MET A 1 -25.18 -8.11 42.34
C MET A 1 -24.10 -8.94 41.62
N SER A 2 -23.76 -10.15 42.09
CA SER A 2 -22.75 -11.03 41.46
C SER A 2 -23.06 -11.45 40.00
N ASN A 3 -24.31 -11.85 39.72
CA ASN A 3 -24.73 -12.38 38.41
C ASN A 3 -24.59 -11.38 37.23
N ASN A 4 -24.77 -10.09 37.50
CA ASN A 4 -24.65 -9.02 36.50
C ASN A 4 -23.18 -8.76 36.12
N LYS A 5 -22.24 -8.98 37.06
CA LYS A 5 -20.80 -8.82 36.81
C LYS A 5 -20.24 -9.96 35.97
N ILE A 6 -20.72 -11.19 36.19
CA ILE A 6 -20.37 -12.38 35.39
C ILE A 6 -20.88 -12.22 33.95
N SER A 7 -22.14 -11.81 33.79
CA SER A 7 -22.74 -11.57 32.46
C SER A 7 -21.99 -10.48 31.67
N LYS A 8 -21.62 -9.36 32.32
CA LYS A 8 -20.81 -8.30 31.67
C LYS A 8 -19.40 -8.77 31.29
N GLY A 9 -18.77 -9.60 32.11
CA GLY A 9 -17.46 -10.20 31.82
C GLY A 9 -17.51 -11.06 30.56
N LEU A 10 -18.50 -11.96 30.49
CA LEU A 10 -18.72 -12.83 29.34
C LEU A 10 -19.02 -12.05 28.06
N VAL A 11 -19.91 -11.04 28.12
CA VAL A 11 -20.24 -10.20 26.95
C VAL A 11 -19.00 -9.48 26.41
N ASN A 12 -18.14 -8.96 27.30
CA ASN A 12 -16.90 -8.31 26.87
C ASN A 12 -15.92 -9.29 26.21
N GLU A 13 -15.79 -10.50 26.73
CA GLU A 13 -14.93 -11.54 26.16
C GLU A 13 -15.43 -11.97 24.77
N LEU A 14 -16.71 -12.27 24.64
CA LEU A 14 -17.32 -12.62 23.35
C LEU A 14 -17.22 -11.48 22.34
N SER A 15 -17.42 -10.24 22.78
CA SER A 15 -17.26 -9.06 21.92
C SER A 15 -15.83 -8.95 21.39
N LYS A 16 -14.81 -9.20 22.23
CA LYS A 16 -13.41 -9.21 21.78
C LYS A 16 -13.15 -10.31 20.75
N LEU A 17 -13.68 -11.52 20.95
CA LEU A 17 -13.54 -12.62 19.98
C LEU A 17 -14.18 -12.26 18.63
N ILE A 18 -15.39 -11.69 18.64
CA ILE A 18 -16.09 -11.26 17.43
C ILE A 18 -15.29 -10.17 16.70
N GLU A 19 -14.83 -9.16 17.42
CA GLU A 19 -14.07 -8.06 16.83
C GLU A 19 -12.71 -8.51 16.30
N GLN A 20 -12.09 -9.51 16.93
CA GLN A 20 -10.87 -10.13 16.42
C GLN A 20 -11.13 -10.89 15.11
N GLY A 21 -12.17 -11.73 15.06
CA GLY A 21 -12.53 -12.45 13.83
C GLY A 21 -12.88 -11.52 12.67
N LYS A 22 -13.63 -10.42 12.93
CA LYS A 22 -13.92 -9.40 11.91
C LYS A 22 -12.65 -8.76 11.36
N LYS A 23 -11.68 -8.44 12.22
CA LYS A 23 -10.40 -7.86 11.80
C LYS A 23 -9.62 -8.82 10.91
N GLU A 24 -9.57 -10.09 11.26
CA GLU A 24 -8.87 -11.12 10.47
C GLU A 24 -9.49 -11.29 9.08
N VAL A 25 -10.82 -11.36 9.00
CA VAL A 25 -11.55 -11.40 7.72
C VAL A 25 -11.24 -10.15 6.89
N ALA A 26 -11.27 -8.96 7.50
CA ALA A 26 -10.97 -7.72 6.80
C ALA A 26 -9.52 -7.69 6.27
N VAL A 27 -8.55 -8.19 7.03
CA VAL A 27 -7.14 -8.30 6.59
C VAL A 27 -7.03 -9.24 5.39
N GLN A 28 -7.66 -10.41 5.44
CA GLN A 28 -7.61 -11.37 4.34
C GLN A 28 -8.25 -10.81 3.06
N VAL A 29 -9.43 -10.21 3.17
CA VAL A 29 -10.12 -9.57 2.04
C VAL A 29 -9.26 -8.47 1.43
N ASN A 30 -8.66 -7.61 2.27
CA ASN A 30 -7.78 -6.54 1.81
C ASN A 30 -6.55 -7.08 1.09
N SER A 31 -5.92 -8.13 1.62
CA SER A 31 -4.75 -8.77 1.01
C SER A 31 -5.09 -9.35 -0.37
N THR A 32 -6.17 -10.14 -0.44
CA THR A 32 -6.64 -10.73 -1.71
C THR A 32 -6.99 -9.65 -2.73
N MET A 33 -7.73 -8.61 -2.34
CA MET A 33 -8.10 -7.53 -3.26
C MET A 33 -6.87 -6.76 -3.77
N THR A 34 -5.89 -6.53 -2.90
CA THR A 34 -4.64 -5.86 -3.29
C THR A 34 -3.84 -6.70 -4.29
N MET A 35 -3.83 -8.02 -4.12
CA MET A 35 -3.23 -8.94 -5.09
C MET A 35 -3.95 -8.89 -6.45
N VAL A 36 -5.29 -8.88 -6.45
CA VAL A 36 -6.09 -8.72 -7.69
C VAL A 36 -5.73 -7.42 -8.41
N PHE A 37 -5.61 -6.31 -7.68
CA PHE A 37 -5.20 -5.03 -8.24
C PHE A 37 -3.81 -5.08 -8.89
N TRP A 38 -2.84 -5.76 -8.28
CA TRP A 38 -1.54 -5.99 -8.91
C TRP A 38 -1.66 -6.81 -10.20
N GLN A 39 -2.39 -7.92 -10.17
CA GLN A 39 -2.58 -8.82 -11.32
C GLN A 39 -3.26 -8.12 -12.50
N VAL A 40 -4.30 -7.31 -12.22
CA VAL A 40 -4.99 -6.49 -13.23
C VAL A 40 -4.03 -5.50 -13.86
N GLY A 41 -3.24 -4.78 -13.05
CA GLY A 41 -2.22 -3.87 -13.55
C GLY A 41 -1.21 -4.56 -14.46
N LYS A 42 -0.68 -5.70 -14.02
CA LYS A 42 0.28 -6.51 -14.78
C LYS A 42 -0.29 -6.94 -16.13
N ARG A 43 -1.52 -7.44 -16.15
CA ARG A 43 -2.17 -7.91 -17.38
C ARG A 43 -2.44 -6.77 -18.37
N ILE A 44 -2.82 -5.58 -17.88
CA ILE A 44 -3.01 -4.40 -18.72
C ILE A 44 -1.67 -3.94 -19.31
N ASN A 45 -0.60 -3.90 -18.51
CA ASN A 45 0.73 -3.54 -19.01
C ASN A 45 1.20 -4.50 -20.11
N GLN A 46 0.99 -5.81 -19.94
CA GLN A 46 1.30 -6.81 -20.97
C GLN A 46 0.51 -6.58 -22.26
N GLU A 47 -0.79 -6.30 -22.17
CA GLU A 47 -1.61 -5.99 -23.35
C GLU A 47 -1.10 -4.77 -24.11
N ILE A 48 -0.72 -3.71 -23.38
CA ILE A 48 -0.22 -2.48 -24.00
C ILE A 48 1.10 -2.74 -24.73
N LEU A 49 2.03 -3.47 -24.10
CA LEU A 49 3.34 -3.83 -24.70
C LEU A 49 3.18 -4.65 -25.99
N GLU A 50 2.25 -5.61 -26.00
CA GLU A 50 1.97 -6.45 -27.18
C GLU A 50 1.35 -5.65 -28.33
N ASN A 51 0.63 -4.57 -28.02
CA ASN A 51 -0.11 -3.74 -28.98
C ASN A 51 0.54 -2.36 -29.24
N GLU A 52 1.80 -2.13 -28.84
CA GLU A 52 2.50 -0.83 -28.99
C GLU A 52 2.53 -0.29 -30.42
N ARG A 53 2.34 -1.17 -31.43
CA ARG A 53 2.32 -0.80 -32.86
C ARG A 53 0.94 -0.38 -33.37
N ALA A 54 -0.11 -0.44 -32.53
CA ALA A 54 -1.48 -0.12 -32.91
C ALA A 54 -1.98 1.16 -32.22
N GLU A 55 -2.69 2.01 -32.98
CA GLU A 55 -3.37 3.22 -32.49
C GLU A 55 -4.35 2.93 -31.32
N TYR A 56 -4.74 1.66 -31.14
CA TYR A 56 -5.61 1.18 -30.06
C TYR A 56 -4.98 1.25 -28.66
N GLY A 57 -3.65 1.26 -28.52
CA GLY A 57 -2.96 1.27 -27.23
C GLY A 57 -3.42 2.40 -26.30
N GLY A 58 -3.71 3.58 -26.86
CA GLY A 58 -4.21 4.75 -26.10
C GLY A 58 -5.65 4.61 -25.58
N ASN A 59 -6.46 3.72 -26.17
CA ASN A 59 -7.87 3.54 -25.83
C ASN A 59 -8.14 2.30 -24.95
N ILE A 60 -7.13 1.48 -24.66
CA ILE A 60 -7.27 0.26 -23.85
C ILE A 60 -7.82 0.60 -22.46
N VAL A 61 -7.18 1.52 -21.73
CA VAL A 61 -7.54 1.80 -20.33
C VAL A 61 -8.95 2.40 -20.19
N PRO A 62 -9.36 3.43 -20.97
CA PRO A 62 -10.74 3.92 -20.94
C PRO A 62 -11.79 2.85 -21.28
N THR A 63 -11.51 2.01 -22.28
CA THR A 63 -12.43 0.96 -22.72
C THR A 63 -12.60 -0.13 -21.66
N VAL A 64 -11.49 -0.67 -21.15
CA VAL A 64 -11.49 -1.68 -20.09
C VAL A 64 -12.16 -1.12 -18.83
N SER A 65 -11.86 0.12 -18.45
CA SER A 65 -12.48 0.74 -17.28
C SER A 65 -13.99 0.85 -17.42
N SER A 66 -14.50 1.32 -18.56
CA SER A 66 -15.95 1.45 -18.81
C SER A 66 -16.68 0.12 -18.63
N GLN A 67 -16.08 -0.99 -19.10
CA GLN A 67 -16.66 -2.31 -18.94
C GLN A 67 -16.56 -2.81 -17.48
N LEU A 68 -15.37 -2.76 -16.87
CA LEU A 68 -15.17 -3.26 -15.51
C LEU A 68 -16.00 -2.49 -14.47
N VAL A 69 -16.19 -1.18 -14.65
CA VAL A 69 -17.02 -0.37 -13.73
C VAL A 69 -18.48 -0.82 -13.75
N LYS A 70 -19.01 -1.25 -14.90
CA LYS A 70 -20.40 -1.75 -14.99
C LYS A 70 -20.59 -3.04 -14.20
N HIS A 71 -19.58 -3.92 -14.17
CA HIS A 71 -19.67 -5.23 -13.52
C HIS A 71 -19.18 -5.24 -12.06
N TYR A 72 -18.16 -4.45 -11.75
CA TYR A 72 -17.41 -4.53 -10.49
C TYR A 72 -17.33 -3.20 -9.73
N GLY A 73 -17.91 -2.13 -10.29
CA GLY A 73 -18.02 -0.83 -9.63
C GLY A 73 -16.78 0.06 -9.71
N ARG A 74 -16.83 1.16 -8.95
CA ARG A 74 -15.91 2.32 -9.07
C ARG A 74 -14.44 2.01 -8.82
N SER A 75 -14.13 0.90 -8.13
CA SER A 75 -12.75 0.43 -7.92
C SER A 75 -12.00 0.14 -9.21
N PHE A 76 -12.69 -0.05 -10.34
CA PHE A 76 -12.06 -0.28 -11.64
C PHE A 76 -12.18 0.93 -12.58
N GLY A 77 -12.38 2.13 -12.02
CA GLY A 77 -12.32 3.39 -12.76
C GLY A 77 -10.93 3.67 -13.33
N THR A 78 -10.83 4.46 -14.40
CA THR A 78 -9.61 4.76 -15.16
C THR A 78 -8.43 5.14 -14.26
N LYS A 79 -8.65 6.06 -13.32
CA LYS A 79 -7.61 6.48 -12.36
C LYS A 79 -7.08 5.33 -11.51
N ASN A 80 -7.94 4.39 -11.12
CA ASN A 80 -7.51 3.25 -10.31
C ASN A 80 -6.82 2.20 -11.17
N LEU A 81 -7.24 1.99 -12.42
CA LEU A 81 -6.51 1.13 -13.35
C LEU A 81 -5.08 1.64 -13.61
N HIS A 82 -4.89 2.94 -13.80
CA HIS A 82 -3.54 3.51 -13.91
C HIS A 82 -2.70 3.26 -12.65
N ARG A 83 -3.29 3.36 -11.45
CA ARG A 83 -2.59 3.00 -10.21
C ARG A 83 -2.26 1.51 -10.13
N MET A 84 -3.15 0.64 -10.61
CA MET A 84 -2.89 -0.80 -10.70
C MET A 84 -1.71 -1.09 -11.63
N MET A 85 -1.69 -0.46 -12.82
CA MET A 85 -0.59 -0.53 -13.78
C MET A 85 0.74 -0.08 -13.16
N GLN A 86 0.73 1.08 -12.50
CA GLN A 86 1.90 1.61 -11.80
C GLN A 86 2.34 0.68 -10.65
N PHE A 87 1.40 0.07 -9.94
CA PHE A 87 1.69 -0.89 -8.88
C PHE A 87 2.41 -2.12 -9.42
N ALA A 88 1.97 -2.65 -10.56
CA ALA A 88 2.62 -3.79 -11.20
C ALA A 88 4.02 -3.46 -11.75
N GLU A 89 4.22 -2.24 -12.23
CA GLU A 89 5.51 -1.76 -12.73
C GLU A 89 6.53 -1.54 -11.61
N ILE A 90 6.09 -0.92 -10.51
CA ILE A 90 6.96 -0.63 -9.35
C ILE A 90 7.36 -1.91 -8.60
N TYR A 91 6.45 -2.87 -8.48
CA TYR A 91 6.68 -4.13 -7.77
C TYR A 91 6.61 -5.31 -8.74
N PRO A 92 7.62 -5.53 -9.60
CA PRO A 92 7.57 -6.55 -10.64
C PRO A 92 7.65 -7.98 -10.07
N ASP A 93 8.29 -8.16 -8.92
CA ASP A 93 8.43 -9.44 -8.25
C ASP A 93 7.18 -9.79 -7.43
N ILE A 94 6.46 -10.83 -7.87
CA ILE A 94 5.27 -11.35 -7.20
C ILE A 94 5.54 -11.82 -5.77
N GLN A 95 6.74 -12.32 -5.45
CA GLN A 95 7.05 -12.80 -4.09
C GLN A 95 7.08 -11.64 -3.10
N ILE A 96 7.62 -10.49 -3.52
CA ILE A 96 7.59 -9.25 -2.73
C ILE A 96 6.14 -8.80 -2.50
N VAL A 97 5.32 -8.83 -3.55
CA VAL A 97 3.90 -8.42 -3.48
C VAL A 97 3.11 -9.33 -2.54
N VAL A 98 3.28 -10.65 -2.62
CA VAL A 98 2.65 -11.62 -1.70
C VAL A 98 3.02 -11.34 -0.25
N SER A 99 4.28 -11.01 0.02
CA SER A 99 4.73 -10.67 1.37
C SER A 99 4.11 -9.35 1.87
N LEU A 100 4.17 -8.29 1.05
CA LEU A 100 3.70 -6.96 1.43
C LEU A 100 2.18 -6.89 1.59
N THR A 101 1.40 -7.54 0.71
CA THR A 101 -0.08 -7.52 0.78
C THR A 101 -0.65 -8.15 2.05
N ARG A 102 0.12 -8.97 2.78
CA ARG A 102 -0.27 -9.50 4.10
C ARG A 102 -0.26 -8.42 5.19
N GLN A 103 0.44 -7.31 4.95
CA GLN A 103 0.68 -6.27 5.94
C GLN A 103 0.17 -4.90 5.48
N LEU A 104 0.13 -4.67 4.17
CA LEU A 104 -0.26 -3.42 3.53
C LEU A 104 -1.57 -3.63 2.77
N SER A 105 -2.55 -2.79 3.06
CA SER A 105 -3.77 -2.68 2.25
C SER A 105 -3.50 -1.89 0.97
N TRP A 106 -4.42 -1.96 0.00
CA TRP A 106 -4.37 -1.15 -1.21
C TRP A 106 -4.15 0.35 -0.94
N THR A 107 -4.76 0.90 0.11
CA THR A 107 -4.62 2.33 0.42
C THR A 107 -3.23 2.69 0.93
N HIS A 108 -2.49 1.75 1.53
CA HIS A 108 -1.06 1.92 1.82
C HIS A 108 -0.27 2.00 0.52
N PHE A 109 -0.46 1.05 -0.41
CA PHE A 109 0.22 1.08 -1.70
C PHE A 109 -0.06 2.39 -2.45
N VAL A 110 -1.31 2.83 -2.53
CA VAL A 110 -1.67 4.11 -3.17
C VAL A 110 -0.94 5.31 -2.55
N ALA A 111 -0.62 5.27 -1.25
CA ALA A 111 0.17 6.32 -0.61
C ALA A 111 1.67 6.23 -0.94
N LEU A 112 2.18 5.04 -1.27
CA LEU A 112 3.57 4.76 -1.62
C LEU A 112 3.87 4.90 -3.11
N LEU A 113 2.89 4.70 -4.00
CA LEU A 113 3.06 4.79 -5.46
C LEU A 113 3.69 6.12 -5.93
N PRO A 114 3.38 7.29 -5.35
CA PRO A 114 4.00 8.55 -5.78
C PRO A 114 5.46 8.73 -5.37
N LEU A 115 5.98 7.88 -4.48
CA LEU A 115 7.36 7.97 -4.00
C LEU A 115 8.32 7.55 -5.12
N LYS A 116 9.37 8.35 -5.31
CA LYS A 116 10.26 8.25 -6.48
C LYS A 116 11.36 7.21 -6.30
N SER A 117 11.89 7.10 -5.08
CA SER A 117 13.00 6.20 -4.75
C SER A 117 12.45 4.86 -4.25
N ASP A 118 13.14 3.79 -4.63
CA ASP A 118 12.79 2.47 -4.13
C ASP A 118 13.12 2.31 -2.65
N GLU A 119 14.24 2.90 -2.22
CA GLU A 119 14.70 2.94 -0.83
C GLU A 119 13.66 3.60 0.07
N GLU A 120 13.05 4.71 -0.39
CA GLU A 120 11.99 5.40 0.32
C GLU A 120 10.75 4.49 0.49
N ARG A 121 10.32 3.82 -0.59
CA ARG A 121 9.19 2.88 -0.56
C ARG A 121 9.46 1.70 0.37
N GLN A 122 10.66 1.13 0.33
CA GLN A 122 11.06 0.03 1.21
C GLN A 122 11.07 0.47 2.67
N PHE A 123 11.61 1.66 2.97
CA PHE A 123 11.61 2.23 4.32
C PHE A 123 10.20 2.36 4.88
N TYR A 124 9.29 3.00 4.14
CA TYR A 124 7.91 3.17 4.61
C TYR A 124 7.16 1.85 4.68
N SER A 125 7.38 0.92 3.75
CA SER A 125 6.77 -0.42 3.77
C SER A 125 7.18 -1.20 5.02
N LYS A 126 8.47 -1.17 5.36
CA LYS A 126 9.01 -1.78 6.58
C LYS A 126 8.41 -1.14 7.83
N LYS A 127 8.32 0.19 7.86
CA LYS A 127 7.72 0.91 9.00
C LYS A 127 6.24 0.62 9.19
N ILE A 128 5.46 0.50 8.11
CA ILE A 128 4.06 0.07 8.18
C ILE A 128 3.96 -1.34 8.77
N ALA A 129 4.81 -2.26 8.31
CA ALA A 129 4.88 -3.64 8.77
C ALA A 129 5.21 -3.77 10.26
N GLU A 130 6.22 -3.04 10.73
CA GLU A 130 6.73 -3.07 12.11
C GLU A 130 5.81 -2.34 13.09
N GLU A 131 5.39 -1.11 12.75
CA GLU A 131 4.69 -0.22 13.68
C GLU A 131 3.17 -0.20 13.46
N LYS A 132 2.66 -1.02 12.53
CA LYS A 132 1.24 -1.15 12.18
C LYS A 132 0.57 0.19 11.87
N TRP A 133 1.28 1.07 11.16
CA TRP A 133 0.75 2.37 10.78
C TRP A 133 -0.52 2.23 9.95
N SER A 134 -1.55 3.00 10.34
CA SER A 134 -2.70 3.26 9.48
C SER A 134 -2.30 4.10 8.27
N THR A 135 -3.10 4.08 7.20
CA THR A 135 -2.82 4.88 5.99
C THR A 135 -2.71 6.37 6.31
N ARG A 136 -3.47 6.86 7.29
CA ARG A 136 -3.37 8.25 7.77
C ARG A 136 -2.00 8.54 8.40
N GLN A 137 -1.50 7.62 9.23
CA GLN A 137 -0.17 7.76 9.83
C GLN A 137 0.92 7.66 8.78
N THR A 138 0.83 6.73 7.83
CA THR A 138 1.77 6.63 6.70
C THR A 138 1.89 7.96 5.95
N ARG A 139 0.76 8.55 5.54
CA ARG A 139 0.76 9.85 4.84
C ARG A 139 1.41 10.94 5.68
N LYS A 140 1.07 11.02 6.97
CA LYS A 140 1.68 11.98 7.90
C LYS A 140 3.20 11.79 8.04
N GLN A 141 3.71 10.56 7.99
CA GLN A 141 5.15 10.30 8.09
C GLN A 141 5.89 10.58 6.78
N ILE A 142 5.22 10.42 5.64
CA ILE A 142 5.71 10.88 4.32
C ILE A 142 5.78 12.41 4.32
N GLU A 143 4.71 13.10 4.71
CA GLU A 143 4.67 14.57 4.80
C GLU A 143 5.77 15.14 5.71
N ARG A 144 6.11 14.41 6.77
CA ARG A 144 7.16 14.78 7.73
C ARG A 144 8.56 14.38 7.29
N LYS A 145 8.74 13.85 6.08
CA LYS A 145 10.05 13.45 5.53
C LYS A 145 10.83 12.54 6.49
N ALA A 146 10.13 11.55 7.04
CA ALA A 146 10.72 10.64 8.02
C ALA A 146 11.90 9.85 7.44
N PHE A 147 11.86 9.52 6.14
CA PHE A 147 12.96 8.89 5.44
C PHE A 147 14.19 9.80 5.37
N GLU A 148 14.04 11.03 4.89
CA GLU A 148 15.16 11.96 4.70
C GLU A 148 15.79 12.36 6.03
N ARG A 149 15.00 12.50 7.10
CA ARG A 149 15.55 12.74 8.45
C ARG A 149 16.39 11.59 8.97
N LYS A 150 16.02 10.34 8.64
CA LYS A 150 16.84 9.17 8.95
C LYS A 150 18.14 9.19 8.14
N GLU A 151 18.08 9.51 6.86
CA GLU A 151 19.28 9.61 6.02
C GLU A 151 20.24 10.69 6.51
N ILE A 152 19.73 11.85 6.95
CA ILE A 152 20.54 12.91 7.56
C ILE A 152 21.18 12.43 8.87
N ALA A 153 20.41 11.74 9.73
CA ALA A 153 20.93 11.24 11.00
C ALA A 153 21.98 10.13 10.85
N ASN A 154 21.90 9.35 9.76
CA ASN A 154 22.85 8.29 9.43
C ASN A 154 24.06 8.79 8.63
N SER A 155 23.99 10.01 8.08
CA SER A 155 25.13 10.63 7.37
C SER A 155 26.13 11.14 8.40
N PRO A 156 27.44 10.89 8.23
CA PRO A 156 28.44 11.45 9.13
C PRO A 156 28.35 12.98 9.10
N LEU A 157 28.33 13.61 10.28
CA LEU A 157 28.37 15.07 10.43
C LEU A 157 29.51 15.61 9.55
N PRO A 158 29.28 16.68 8.75
CA PRO A 158 30.41 17.36 8.12
C PRO A 158 31.37 17.75 9.25
N ALA A 159 32.62 17.30 9.16
CA ALA A 159 33.66 17.71 10.09
C ALA A 159 33.63 19.23 10.15
N THR A 160 33.27 19.78 11.31
CA THR A 160 33.41 21.20 11.57
C THR A 160 34.87 21.53 11.37
N GLU A 161 35.18 22.31 10.32
CA GLU A 161 36.45 22.99 10.14
C GLU A 161 36.62 23.95 11.32
N ALA A 162 37.06 23.42 12.45
CA ALA A 162 37.48 24.17 13.60
C ALA A 162 39.02 24.30 13.54
N GLU A 163 39.44 25.56 13.38
CA GLU A 163 40.71 26.11 13.86
C GLU A 163 41.99 25.66 13.15
N GLN A 164 42.26 26.30 12.00
CA GLN A 164 43.62 26.71 11.66
C GLN A 164 43.61 28.18 11.26
N ASN A 165 43.79 29.06 12.25
CA ASN A 165 44.41 30.37 12.07
C ASN A 165 45.26 30.62 13.31
N VAL A 166 46.52 30.20 13.19
CA VAL A 166 47.67 30.69 13.97
C VAL A 166 48.17 31.95 13.30
#